data_AF-A0AA43Z8T3-F1
#
_entry.id   AF-A0AA43Z8T3-F1
#
_cell.length_a   1.000
_cell.length_b   1.000
_cell.length_c   1.000
_cell.angle_alpha   90.00
_cell.angle_beta   90.00
_cell.angle_gamma   90.00
#
_symmetry.space_group_name_H-M   'P 1'
#
loop_
_entity.id
_entity.type
_entity.pdbx_description
1 polymer ?
#
loop_
_entity_poly.entity_id
_entity_poly.type
_entity_poly.pdbx_seq_one_letter_code
_entity_poly.pdbx_strand_id
1 'polypeptide(L)'
;MEGGQQLIASYELLLQQSKGMLELARRGDWAALLQEKSCGLVDAESLRQLEARISLGQREQQRKFELLEQILALDAEIRTHLLARRDELGRLIVSSGRQRELNRTYRPGVGAAPVYQAADRFDKGLP
;
A
#
# COMPACT_ATOMS: atom_id res chain seq x y z
N MET A 1 -20.18 -31.52 19.77
CA MET A 1 -19.64 -30.22 20.24
C MET A 1 -18.29 -29.91 19.57
N GLU A 2 -17.98 -30.45 18.39
CA GLU A 2 -16.67 -30.24 17.72
C GLU A 2 -16.65 -29.02 16.78
N GLY A 3 -17.80 -28.63 16.23
CA GLY A 3 -17.88 -27.51 15.29
C GLY A 3 -17.53 -26.14 15.91
N GLY A 4 -17.90 -25.92 17.18
CA GLY A 4 -17.57 -24.67 17.89
C GLY A 4 -16.06 -24.51 18.12
N GLN A 5 -15.37 -25.59 18.51
CA GLN A 5 -13.92 -25.60 18.67
C GLN A 5 -13.16 -25.44 17.35
N GLN A 6 -13.64 -26.07 16.27
CA GLN A 6 -13.07 -25.87 14.94
C GLN A 6 -13.22 -24.42 14.48
N LEU A 7 -14.36 -23.79 14.75
CA LEU A 7 -14.57 -22.38 14.41
C LEU A 7 -13.60 -21.46 15.17
N ILE A 8 -13.42 -21.68 16.47
CA ILE A 8 -12.45 -20.90 17.28
C ILE A 8 -11.02 -21.10 16.76
N ALA A 9 -10.62 -22.32 16.43
CA ALA A 9 -9.29 -22.59 15.86
C ALA A 9 -9.07 -21.82 14.54
N SER A 10 -10.09 -21.71 13.70
CA SER A 10 -10.01 -20.92 12.47
C SER A 10 -9.93 -19.41 12.74
N TYR A 11 -10.61 -18.88 13.76
CA TYR A 11 -10.43 -17.48 14.18
C TYR A 11 -9.03 -17.22 14.75
N GLU A 12 -8.45 -18.19 15.48
CA GLU A 12 -7.08 -18.10 15.96
C GLU A 12 -6.06 -18.12 14.81
N LEU A 13 -6.30 -18.92 13.76
CA LEU A 13 -5.49 -18.90 12.55
C LEU A 13 -5.55 -17.53 11.83
N LEU A 14 -6.75 -16.95 11.71
CA LEU A 14 -6.95 -15.62 11.14
C LEU A 14 -6.20 -14.54 11.94
N LEU A 15 -6.19 -14.66 13.27
CA LEU A 15 -5.40 -13.77 14.13
C LEU A 15 -3.89 -13.91 13.86
N GLN A 16 -3.38 -15.12 13.65
CA GLN A 16 -1.97 -15.33 13.30
C GLN A 16 -1.62 -14.73 11.92
N GLN A 17 -2.50 -14.91 10.93
CA GLN A 17 -2.34 -14.27 9.62
C GLN A 17 -2.30 -12.73 9.74
N SER A 18 -3.21 -12.13 10.51
CA SER A 18 -3.25 -10.68 10.75
C SER A 18 -1.96 -10.17 11.44
N LYS A 19 -1.40 -10.93 12.39
CA LYS A 19 -0.08 -10.63 12.98
C LYS A 19 1.05 -10.70 11.95
N GLY A 20 1.04 -11.70 11.06
CA GLY A 20 1.99 -11.80 9.95
C GLY A 20 1.90 -10.58 9.02
N MET A 21 0.69 -10.15 8.67
CA MET A 21 0.45 -8.94 7.87
C MET A 21 0.98 -7.68 8.55
N LEU A 22 0.83 -7.55 9.87
CA LEU A 22 1.40 -6.42 10.62
C LEU A 22 2.93 -6.40 10.53
N GLU A 23 3.60 -7.55 10.65
CA GLU A 23 5.05 -7.64 10.49
C GLU A 23 5.50 -7.28 9.07
N LEU A 24 4.76 -7.67 8.03
CA LEU A 24 4.99 -7.23 6.66
C LEU A 24 4.81 -5.72 6.50
N ALA A 25 3.77 -5.14 7.12
CA ALA A 25 3.53 -3.69 7.13
C ALA A 25 4.67 -2.93 7.81
N ARG A 26 5.18 -3.44 8.93
CA ARG A 26 6.33 -2.87 9.66
C ARG A 26 7.62 -2.91 8.84
N ARG A 27 7.84 -3.99 8.10
CA ARG A 27 9.01 -4.16 7.20
C ARG A 27 8.86 -3.36 5.90
N GLY A 28 7.66 -2.88 5.59
CA GLY A 28 7.35 -2.19 4.34
C GLY A 28 7.29 -3.11 3.13
N ASP A 29 7.05 -4.41 3.34
CA ASP A 29 6.87 -5.39 2.26
C ASP A 29 5.40 -5.41 1.80
N TRP A 30 5.05 -4.39 1.03
CA TRP A 30 3.67 -4.16 0.59
C TRP A 30 3.20 -5.18 -0.43
N ALA A 31 4.09 -5.72 -1.25
CA ALA A 31 3.74 -6.72 -2.26
C ALA A 31 3.29 -8.03 -1.58
N ALA A 32 4.08 -8.50 -0.60
CA ALA A 32 3.70 -9.65 0.22
C ALA A 32 2.41 -9.40 1.01
N LEU A 33 2.23 -8.21 1.57
CA LEU A 33 1.01 -7.84 2.32
C LEU A 33 -0.25 -7.90 1.45
N LEU A 34 -0.18 -7.44 0.19
CA LEU A 34 -1.30 -7.50 -0.76
C LEU A 34 -1.64 -8.93 -1.18
N GLN A 35 -0.64 -9.80 -1.35
CA GLN A 35 -0.87 -11.22 -1.64
C GLN A 35 -1.55 -11.91 -0.47
N GLU A 36 -1.03 -11.74 0.74
CA GLU A 36 -1.57 -12.34 1.97
C GLU A 36 -3.03 -11.92 2.20
N LYS A 37 -3.34 -10.63 2.02
CA LYS A 37 -4.71 -10.10 2.17
C LYS A 37 -5.69 -10.70 1.17
N SER A 38 -5.24 -11.01 -0.05
CA SER A 38 -6.11 -11.57 -1.10
C SER A 38 -6.50 -13.01 -0.78
N CYS A 39 -5.58 -13.79 -0.18
CA CYS A 39 -5.88 -15.14 0.31
C CYS A 39 -6.82 -15.12 1.53
N GLY A 40 -6.57 -14.23 2.50
CA GLY A 40 -7.37 -14.17 3.74
C GLY A 40 -8.84 -13.76 3.56
N LEU A 41 -9.19 -12.99 2.52
CA LEU A 41 -10.59 -12.62 2.23
C LEU A 41 -11.45 -13.84 1.83
N VAL A 42 -10.85 -14.82 1.15
CA VAL A 42 -11.53 -16.07 0.75
C VAL A 42 -11.77 -16.97 1.96
N ASP A 43 -10.81 -16.99 2.88
CA ASP A 43 -10.91 -17.77 4.12
C ASP A 43 -11.99 -17.20 5.06
N ALA A 44 -12.08 -15.87 5.18
CA ALA A 44 -13.08 -15.20 6.03
C ALA A 44 -14.53 -15.41 5.57
N GLU A 45 -14.80 -15.40 4.25
CA GLU A 45 -16.14 -15.68 3.72
C GLU A 45 -16.55 -17.14 3.98
N SER A 46 -15.63 -18.07 3.76
CA SER A 46 -15.84 -19.50 4.05
C SER A 46 -16.10 -19.74 5.54
N LEU A 47 -15.36 -19.04 6.41
CA LEU A 47 -15.54 -19.07 7.86
C LEU A 47 -16.94 -18.60 8.30
N ARG A 48 -17.41 -17.51 7.69
CA ARG A 48 -18.72 -16.92 7.97
C ARG A 48 -19.87 -17.84 7.57
N GLN A 49 -19.72 -18.59 6.47
CA GLN A 49 -20.69 -19.59 6.04
C GLN A 49 -20.71 -20.83 6.96
N LEU A 50 -19.55 -21.25 7.46
CA LEU A 50 -19.42 -22.31 8.47
C LEU A 50 -20.09 -21.91 9.78
N GLU A 51 -19.85 -20.68 10.24
CA GLU A 51 -20.44 -20.15 11.46
C GLU A 51 -21.98 -20.12 11.41
N ALA A 52 -22.56 -19.69 10.28
CA ALA A 52 -24.02 -19.63 10.12
C ALA A 52 -24.71 -20.99 10.31
N ARG A 53 -23.97 -22.10 10.22
CA ARG A 53 -24.46 -23.47 10.35
C ARG A 53 -24.22 -24.07 11.75
N ILE A 54 -23.51 -23.36 12.63
CA ILE A 54 -23.07 -23.87 13.94
C ILE A 54 -23.69 -23.01 15.06
N SER A 55 -24.32 -23.66 16.03
CA SER A 55 -24.75 -22.99 17.26
C SER A 55 -23.60 -22.96 18.27
N LEU A 56 -23.08 -21.76 18.54
CA LEU A 56 -22.03 -21.53 19.53
C LEU A 56 -22.63 -21.38 20.92
N GLY A 57 -22.04 -22.06 21.91
CA GLY A 57 -22.32 -21.83 23.31
C GLY A 57 -21.74 -20.50 23.80
N GLN A 58 -22.20 -20.06 24.98
CA GLN A 58 -21.87 -18.71 25.50
C GLN A 58 -20.35 -18.48 25.68
N ARG A 59 -19.59 -19.50 26.08
CA ARG A 59 -18.12 -19.42 26.24
C ARG A 59 -17.40 -19.26 24.89
N GLU A 60 -17.88 -19.94 23.85
CA GLU A 60 -17.30 -19.88 22.50
C GLU A 60 -17.62 -18.52 21.85
N GLN A 61 -18.82 -17.99 22.08
CA GLN A 61 -19.17 -16.63 21.64
C GLN A 61 -18.28 -15.57 22.30
N GLN A 62 -18.04 -15.67 23.61
CA GLN A 62 -17.16 -14.74 24.32
C GLN A 62 -15.73 -14.80 23.75
N ARG A 63 -15.19 -16.02 23.58
CA ARG A 63 -13.85 -16.21 23.01
C ARG A 63 -13.73 -15.66 21.59
N LYS A 64 -14.75 -15.87 20.76
CA LYS A 64 -14.81 -15.29 19.42
C LYS A 64 -14.76 -13.77 19.46
N PHE A 65 -15.51 -13.14 20.36
CA PHE A 65 -15.53 -11.68 20.48
C PHE A 65 -14.15 -11.11 20.80
N GLU A 66 -13.45 -11.72 21.77
CA GLU A 66 -12.07 -11.34 22.11
C GLU A 66 -11.10 -11.48 20.93
N LEU A 67 -11.25 -12.52 20.11
CA LEU A 67 -10.41 -12.72 18.93
C LEU A 67 -10.70 -11.67 17.85
N LEU A 68 -11.98 -11.33 17.64
CA LEU A 68 -12.37 -10.28 16.70
C LEU A 68 -11.86 -8.90 17.11
N GLU A 69 -11.95 -8.55 18.39
CA GLU A 69 -11.40 -7.27 18.89
C GLU A 69 -9.90 -7.18 18.61
N GLN A 70 -9.15 -8.26 18.85
CA GLN A 70 -7.71 -8.30 18.55
C GLN A 70 -7.42 -8.15 17.05
N ILE A 71 -8.16 -8.85 16.19
CA ILE A 71 -8.01 -8.74 14.73
C ILE A 71 -8.30 -7.30 14.27
N LEU A 72 -9.36 -6.67 14.77
CA LEU A 72 -9.70 -5.30 14.40
C LEU A 72 -8.66 -4.28 14.87
N ALA A 73 -8.06 -4.49 16.04
CA ALA A 73 -6.96 -3.66 16.52
C ALA A 73 -5.72 -3.77 15.62
N LEU A 74 -5.35 -5.00 15.22
CA LEU A 74 -4.25 -5.24 14.28
C LEU A 74 -4.52 -4.58 12.92
N ASP A 75 -5.75 -4.70 12.40
CA ASP A 75 -6.16 -4.06 11.15
C ASP A 75 -6.05 -2.52 11.22
N ALA A 76 -6.37 -1.91 12.36
CA ALA A 76 -6.22 -0.47 12.56
C ALA A 76 -4.74 -0.05 12.57
N GLU A 77 -3.85 -0.84 13.19
CA GLU A 77 -2.40 -0.62 13.13
C GLU A 77 -1.87 -0.72 11.70
N ILE A 78 -2.26 -1.77 10.96
CA ILE A 78 -1.85 -1.96 9.56
C ILE A 78 -2.29 -0.75 8.71
N ARG A 79 -3.52 -0.25 8.87
CA ARG A 79 -4.00 0.96 8.18
C ARG A 79 -3.18 2.19 8.52
N THR A 80 -2.77 2.34 9.78
CA THR A 80 -1.93 3.45 10.22
C THR A 80 -0.58 3.43 9.50
N HIS A 81 0.06 2.26 9.40
CA HIS A 81 1.29 2.09 8.62
C HIS A 81 1.11 2.40 7.13
N LEU A 82 -0.01 1.96 6.53
CA LEU A 82 -0.32 2.23 5.13
C LEU A 82 -0.51 3.73 4.86
N LEU A 83 -1.23 4.44 5.75
CA LEU A 83 -1.43 5.89 5.62
C LEU A 83 -0.11 6.65 5.75
N ALA A 84 0.72 6.31 6.74
CA ALA A 84 2.03 6.93 6.90
C ALA A 84 2.92 6.74 5.66
N ARG A 85 2.93 5.53 5.07
CA ARG A 85 3.67 5.27 3.83
C ARG A 85 3.13 6.07 2.65
N ARG A 86 1.82 6.14 2.48
CA ARG A 86 1.17 6.96 1.43
C ARG A 86 1.59 8.41 1.55
N ASP A 87 1.55 8.97 2.76
CA ASP A 87 1.89 10.36 3.01
C ASP A 87 3.37 10.64 2.69
N GLU A 88 4.27 9.70 3.04
CA GLU A 88 5.69 9.78 2.68
C GLU A 88 5.92 9.75 1.16
N LEU A 89 5.26 8.83 0.44
CA LEU A 89 5.30 8.80 -1.02
C LEU A 89 4.77 10.09 -1.64
N GLY A 90 3.70 10.66 -1.07
CA GLY A 90 3.16 11.96 -1.48
C GLY A 90 4.20 13.08 -1.36
N ARG A 91 4.92 13.15 -0.23
CA ARG A 91 6.01 14.12 -0.04
C ARG A 91 7.14 13.94 -1.05
N LEU A 92 7.56 12.70 -1.31
CA LEU A 92 8.63 12.41 -2.27
C LEU A 92 8.26 12.79 -3.71
N ILE A 93 7.00 12.61 -4.10
CA ILE A 93 6.50 13.03 -5.42
C ILE A 93 6.54 14.55 -5.54
N VAL A 94 6.06 15.27 -4.53
CA VAL A 94 6.07 16.74 -4.50
C VAL A 94 7.50 17.29 -4.55
N SER A 95 8.42 16.74 -3.76
CA SER A 95 9.82 17.17 -3.76
C SER A 95 10.51 16.89 -5.10
N SER A 96 10.26 15.72 -5.71
CA SER A 96 10.77 15.37 -7.04
C SER A 96 10.17 16.24 -8.16
N GLY A 97 8.93 16.72 -8.00
CA GLY A 97 8.32 17.71 -8.88
C GLY A 97 9.05 19.05 -8.83
N ARG A 98 9.25 19.57 -7.61
CA ARG A 98 9.98 20.83 -7.38
C ARG A 98 11.42 20.76 -7.86
N GLN A 99 12.12 19.64 -7.69
CA GLN A 99 13.48 19.47 -8.20
C GLN A 99 13.54 19.51 -9.74
N ARG A 100 12.55 18.93 -10.43
CA ARG A 100 12.44 18.99 -11.90
C ARG A 100 12.13 20.39 -12.40
N GLU A 101 11.27 21.12 -11.70
CA GLU A 101 10.96 22.52 -12.00
C GLU A 101 12.20 23.42 -11.83
N LEU A 102 12.93 23.28 -10.72
CA LEU A 102 14.19 24.01 -10.49
C LEU A 102 15.26 23.65 -11.54
N ASN A 103 15.43 22.36 -11.85
CA ASN A 103 16.34 21.91 -12.90
C ASN A 103 15.93 22.44 -14.29
N ARG A 104 14.63 22.65 -14.55
CA ARG A 104 14.15 23.23 -15.81
C ARG A 104 14.43 24.73 -15.88
N THR A 105 14.17 25.47 -14.81
CA THR A 105 14.38 26.93 -14.74
C THR A 105 15.86 27.29 -14.71
N TYR A 106 16.69 26.48 -14.06
CA TYR A 106 18.14 26.70 -13.97
C TYR A 106 18.94 25.94 -15.04
N ARG A 107 18.29 25.22 -15.98
CA ARG A 107 19.00 24.68 -17.13
C ARG A 107 19.53 25.86 -17.95
N PRO A 108 20.85 26.05 -18.09
CA PRO A 108 21.37 27.08 -18.96
C PRO A 108 20.83 26.77 -20.36
N GLY A 109 20.22 27.76 -21.00
CA GLY A 109 19.61 27.58 -22.30
C GLY A 109 20.63 27.09 -23.33
N VAL A 110 20.66 25.78 -23.58
CA VAL A 110 21.16 25.22 -24.85
C VAL A 110 20.10 25.53 -25.92
N GLY A 111 19.92 26.83 -26.20
CA GLY A 111 18.84 27.35 -27.04
C GLY A 111 18.78 28.87 -27.17
N ALA A 112 19.77 29.61 -26.67
CA ALA A 112 19.93 31.04 -26.97
C ALA A 112 21.39 31.37 -27.27
N ALA A 113 22.06 30.54 -28.09
CA ALA A 113 23.11 31.09 -28.93
C ALA A 113 22.37 31.84 -30.05
N PRO A 114 22.61 33.14 -30.28
CA PRO A 114 22.10 33.77 -31.48
C PRO A 114 22.73 33.01 -32.64
N VAL A 115 21.92 32.24 -33.36
CA VAL A 115 22.33 31.62 -34.60
C VAL A 115 22.61 32.80 -35.53
N TYR A 116 23.87 33.20 -35.63
CA TYR A 116 24.32 34.14 -36.63
C TYR A 116 24.02 33.47 -37.96
N GLN A 117 22.96 33.92 -38.61
CA GLN A 117 22.48 33.35 -39.86
C GLN A 117 23.59 33.56 -40.90
N ALA A 118 24.25 32.47 -41.30
CA ALA A 118 25.34 32.48 -42.27
C ALA A 118 24.90 32.91 -43.70
N ALA A 119 23.67 33.42 -43.85
CA ALA A 119 23.12 33.93 -45.09
C ALA A 119 23.60 35.35 -45.43
N ASP A 120 24.11 36.12 -44.46
CA ASP A 120 24.55 37.51 -44.69
C ASP A 120 26.02 37.66 -45.18
N ARG A 121 26.71 36.56 -45.51
CA ARG A 121 28.12 36.63 -45.96
C ARG A 121 28.33 36.59 -47.48
N PHE A 122 27.28 36.37 -48.27
CA PHE A 122 27.37 36.30 -49.73
C PHE A 122 26.31 37.15 -50.42
N ASP A 123 26.33 38.45 -50.13
CA ASP A 123 25.90 39.46 -51.11
C ASP A 123 26.85 40.64 -51.06
N LYS A 124 27.83 40.65 -51.97
CA LYS A 124 28.38 41.86 -52.59
C LYS A 124 29.43 41.51 -53.64
N GLY A 125 29.06 41.76 -54.90
CA GLY A 125 29.93 42.43 -55.85
C GLY A 125 30.69 41.55 -56.82
N LEU A 126 30.09 41.34 -57.99
CA LEU A 126 30.79 41.21 -59.27
C LEU A 126 31.86 42.32 -59.42
N PRO A 127 32.98 42.02 -60.09
CA PRO A 127 33.17 42.63 -61.41
C PRO A 127 33.34 41.62 -62.55
#